data_AF-A0A957U631-F1
#
_entry.id   AF-A0A957U631-F1
#
_cell.length_a   1.000
_cell.length_b   1.000
_cell.length_c   1.000
_cell.angle_alpha   90.00
_cell.angle_beta   90.00
_cell.angle_gamma   90.00
#
_symmetry.space_group_name_H-M   'P 1'
#
loop_
_entity.id
_entity.type
_entity.pdbx_description
1 polymer ?
#
loop_
_entity_poly.entity_id
_entity_poly.type
_entity_poly.pdbx_seq_one_letter_code
_entity_poly.pdbx_strand_id
1 'polypeptide(L)'
;MMAHCKSIKEKGAAAPAVQVREIVLLVYRYAISQDKSLSIDNPAEKIRPSDIATFKARDRALEPPEVRRFLTALDTTATAATLRLALWFVMLTMVRKSEFVNATWDEVDFDNAKWTIPKERMKTGKPHVVY
;
A
#
# COMPACT_ATOMS: atom_id res chain seq x y z
N MET A 1 -8.83 16.36 -20.11
CA MET A 1 -8.05 15.65 -19.07
C MET A 1 -7.98 16.41 -17.74
N MET A 2 -7.39 17.61 -17.68
CA MET A 2 -7.19 18.33 -16.41
C MET A 2 -8.48 18.61 -15.63
N ALA A 3 -9.57 19.00 -16.30
CA ALA A 3 -10.87 19.22 -15.67
C ALA A 3 -11.41 17.95 -14.97
N HIS A 4 -11.16 16.78 -15.56
CA HIS A 4 -11.57 15.49 -14.98
C HIS A 4 -10.75 15.17 -13.71
N CYS A 5 -9.43 15.36 -13.76
CA CYS A 5 -8.57 15.18 -12.58
C CYS A 5 -8.95 16.14 -11.44
N LYS A 6 -9.28 17.40 -11.75
CA LYS A 6 -9.78 18.38 -10.77
C LYS A 6 -11.08 17.92 -10.12
N SER A 7 -12.04 17.47 -10.91
CA SER A 7 -13.33 16.97 -10.38
C SER A 7 -13.15 15.78 -9.42
N ILE A 8 -12.24 14.85 -9.72
CA ILE A 8 -11.93 13.72 -8.82
C ILE A 8 -11.25 14.23 -7.54
N LYS A 9 -10.31 15.18 -7.67
CA LYS A 9 -9.61 15.77 -6.52
C LYS A 9 -10.56 16.51 -5.58
N GLU A 10 -11.52 17.27 -6.12
CA GLU A 10 -12.53 18.02 -5.36
C GLU A 10 -13.42 17.09 -4.52
N LYS A 11 -13.58 15.83 -4.92
CA LYS A 11 -14.25 14.78 -4.12
C LYS A 11 -13.37 14.19 -3.00
N GLY A 12 -12.21 14.80 -2.71
CA GLY A 12 -11.24 14.30 -1.72
C GLY A 12 -10.34 13.18 -2.22
N ALA A 13 -10.41 12.80 -3.49
CA ALA A 13 -9.69 11.66 -4.07
C ALA A 13 -8.44 12.10 -4.85
N ALA A 14 -7.51 12.79 -4.18
CA ALA A 14 -6.31 13.33 -4.83
C ALA A 14 -5.38 12.25 -5.43
N ALA A 15 -5.19 11.11 -4.74
CA ALA A 15 -4.38 10.00 -5.24
C ALA A 15 -5.00 9.32 -6.47
N PRO A 16 -6.31 8.95 -6.44
CA PRO A 16 -7.00 8.48 -7.64
C PRO A 16 -6.94 9.46 -8.81
N ALA A 17 -7.04 10.78 -8.57
CA ALA A 17 -6.95 11.78 -9.64
C ALA A 17 -5.60 11.73 -10.38
N VAL A 18 -4.49 11.55 -9.65
CA VAL A 18 -3.15 11.36 -10.25
C VAL A 18 -3.05 10.02 -10.97
N GLN A 19 -3.59 8.95 -10.37
CA GLN A 19 -3.56 7.61 -10.96
C GLN A 19 -4.33 7.53 -12.28
N VAL A 20 -5.49 8.18 -12.39
CA VAL A 20 -6.25 8.26 -13.64
C VAL A 20 -5.41 8.90 -14.75
N ARG A 21 -4.68 9.98 -14.43
CA ARG A 21 -3.74 10.60 -15.37
C ARG A 21 -2.63 9.65 -15.78
N GLU A 22 -2.08 8.88 -14.84
CA GLU A 22 -1.02 7.93 -15.16
C GLU A 22 -1.50 6.79 -16.06
N ILE A 23 -2.70 6.26 -15.81
CA ILE A 23 -3.30 5.22 -16.64
C ILE A 23 -3.52 5.75 -18.07
N VAL A 24 -4.12 6.94 -18.23
CA VAL A 24 -4.33 7.53 -19.55
C VAL A 24 -2.99 7.76 -20.27
N LEU A 25 -1.98 8.27 -19.57
CA LEU A 25 -0.64 8.46 -20.13
C LEU A 25 -0.08 7.13 -20.70
N LEU A 26 -0.11 6.07 -19.88
CA LEU A 26 0.48 4.78 -20.22
C LEU A 26 -0.28 4.08 -21.35
N VAL A 27 -1.62 4.16 -21.39
CA VAL A 27 -2.42 3.56 -22.46
C VAL A 27 -2.09 4.18 -23.81
N TYR A 28 -1.99 5.51 -23.89
CA TYR A 28 -1.64 6.19 -25.15
C TYR A 28 -0.20 5.89 -25.57
N ARG A 29 0.75 5.90 -24.63
CA ARG A 29 2.14 5.53 -24.91
C ARG A 29 2.28 4.09 -25.39
N TYR A 30 1.50 3.17 -24.82
CA TYR A 30 1.45 1.79 -25.27
C TYR A 30 0.90 1.69 -26.70
N ALA A 31 -0.23 2.35 -27.00
CA ALA A 31 -0.80 2.33 -28.36
C ALA A 31 0.18 2.87 -29.42
N ILE A 32 0.82 4.01 -29.16
CA ILE A 32 1.82 4.61 -30.07
C ILE A 32 3.07 3.73 -30.21
N SER A 33 3.46 2.99 -29.16
CA SER A 33 4.61 2.09 -29.24
C SER A 33 4.32 0.81 -30.05
N GLN A 34 3.07 0.35 -30.07
CA GLN A 34 2.63 -0.76 -30.92
C GLN A 34 2.58 -0.37 -32.40
N ASP A 35 2.12 0.84 -32.71
CA ASP A 35 2.04 1.34 -34.07
C ASP A 35 2.47 2.81 -34.14
N LYS A 36 3.68 3.02 -34.67
CA LYS A 36 4.28 4.35 -34.83
C LYS A 36 3.59 5.21 -35.88
N SER A 37 2.72 4.62 -36.71
CA SER A 37 1.90 5.37 -37.67
C SER A 37 0.69 6.04 -37.00
N LEU A 38 0.33 5.64 -35.78
CA LEU A 38 -0.69 6.31 -34.98
C LEU A 38 -0.18 7.66 -34.46
N SER A 39 -0.48 8.71 -35.21
CA SER A 39 -0.22 10.11 -34.81
C SER A 39 -1.33 10.63 -33.88
N ILE A 40 -1.48 10.03 -32.70
CA ILE A 40 -2.47 10.46 -31.68
C ILE A 40 -1.75 11.32 -30.62
N ASP A 41 -2.25 12.54 -30.36
CA ASP A 41 -1.74 13.39 -29.27
C ASP A 41 -2.17 12.83 -27.91
N ASN A 42 -1.23 12.72 -26.99
CA ASN A 42 -1.51 12.21 -25.65
C ASN A 42 -1.94 13.36 -24.71
N PRO A 43 -3.21 13.39 -24.27
CA PRO A 43 -3.73 14.50 -23.47
C PRO A 43 -3.15 14.57 -22.04
N ALA A 44 -2.45 13.53 -21.59
CA ALA A 44 -1.79 13.49 -20.28
C ALA A 44 -0.32 13.94 -20.32
N GLU A 45 0.29 14.01 -21.50
CA GLU A 45 1.74 14.26 -21.67
C GLU A 45 2.15 15.64 -21.11
N LYS A 46 1.29 16.64 -21.30
CA LYS A 46 1.51 18.03 -20.86
C LYS A 46 1.13 18.30 -19.40
N ILE A 47 0.49 17.34 -18.72
CA ILE A 47 0.01 17.50 -17.34
C ILE A 47 0.94 16.72 -16.42
N ARG A 48 1.64 17.42 -15.51
CA ARG A 48 2.49 16.77 -14.51
C ARG A 48 1.61 16.26 -13.35
N PRO A 49 1.96 15.15 -12.70
CA PRO A 49 1.28 14.71 -11.47
C PRO A 49 1.17 15.81 -10.41
N SER A 50 2.21 16.64 -10.26
CA SER A 50 2.25 17.79 -9.35
C SER A 50 1.21 18.86 -9.66
N ASP A 51 0.82 19.01 -10.93
CA ASP A 51 -0.20 19.98 -11.33
C ASP A 51 -1.60 19.53 -10.85
N ILE A 52 -1.78 18.23 -10.61
CA ILE A 52 -2.99 17.64 -10.05
C ILE A 52 -2.94 17.71 -8.54
N ALA A 53 -1.94 17.09 -7.90
CA ALA A 53 -1.85 17.01 -6.45
C ALA A 53 -0.41 16.85 -5.95
N THR A 54 -0.14 17.44 -4.79
CA THR A 54 1.07 17.21 -4.01
C THR A 54 0.70 16.40 -2.78
N PHE A 55 1.38 15.28 -2.55
CA PHE A 55 1.16 14.43 -1.38
C PHE A 55 2.18 14.77 -0.32
N LYS A 56 1.70 15.15 0.87
CA LYS A 56 2.53 15.18 2.07
C LYS A 56 2.54 13.78 2.69
N ALA A 57 3.72 13.28 3.04
CA ALA A 57 3.82 12.05 3.81
C ALA A 57 3.07 12.22 5.13
N ARG A 58 2.36 11.17 5.56
CA ARG A 58 1.78 11.13 6.91
C ARG A 58 2.92 10.93 7.89
N ASP A 59 3.01 11.82 8.88
CA ASP A 59 4.01 11.82 9.95
C ASP A 59 3.46 11.27 11.27
N ARG A 60 2.12 11.22 11.42
CA ARG A 60 1.49 10.69 12.63
C ARG A 60 1.76 9.20 12.80
N ALA A 61 2.42 8.87 13.91
CA ALA A 61 2.53 7.55 14.48
C ALA A 61 1.78 7.47 15.82
N LEU A 62 1.62 6.25 16.35
CA LEU A 62 1.13 6.08 17.72
C LEU A 62 2.26 6.41 18.70
N GLU A 63 1.99 7.33 19.62
CA GLU A 63 2.89 7.60 20.74
C GLU A 63 2.89 6.43 21.74
N PRO A 64 3.95 6.23 22.55
CA PRO A 64 3.99 5.12 23.52
C PRO A 64 2.77 5.02 24.44
N PRO A 65 2.18 6.14 24.95
CA PRO A 65 0.93 6.09 25.71
C PRO A 65 -0.29 5.68 24.86
N GLU A 66 -0.30 5.99 23.56
CA GLU A 66 -1.36 5.58 22.63
C GLU A 66 -1.30 4.08 22.34
N VAL A 67 -0.10 3.54 22.16
CA VAL A 67 0.12 2.09 22.03
C VAL A 67 -0.43 1.37 23.27
N ARG A 68 -0.10 1.84 24.47
CA ARG A 68 -0.62 1.26 25.72
C ARG A 68 -2.15 1.30 25.76
N ARG A 69 -2.75 2.45 25.46
CA ARG A 69 -4.23 2.59 25.41
C ARG A 69 -4.86 1.66 24.40
N PHE A 70 -4.25 1.52 23.22
CA PHE A 70 -4.72 0.61 22.18
C PHE A 70 -4.70 -0.85 22.65
N LEU A 71 -3.59 -1.32 23.23
CA LEU A 71 -3.47 -2.70 23.72
C LEU A 71 -4.46 -2.99 24.86
N THR A 72 -4.62 -2.07 25.82
CA THR A 72 -5.62 -2.21 26.89
C THR A 72 -7.05 -2.25 26.35
N ALA A 73 -7.37 -1.43 25.35
CA ALA A 73 -8.69 -1.47 24.70
C ALA A 73 -8.89 -2.78 23.92
N LEU A 74 -7.85 -3.28 23.25
CA LEU A 74 -7.89 -4.52 22.48
C LEU A 74 -8.22 -5.74 23.37
N ASP A 75 -7.70 -5.77 24.60
CA ASP A 75 -7.94 -6.88 25.54
C ASP A 75 -9.37 -6.87 26.11
N THR A 76 -9.95 -5.68 26.29
CA THR A 76 -11.29 -5.52 26.87
C THR A 76 -12.42 -5.48 25.84
N THR A 77 -12.09 -5.22 24.56
CA THR A 77 -13.09 -5.17 23.48
C THR A 77 -13.54 -6.58 23.07
N ALA A 78 -14.86 -6.78 23.03
CA ALA A 78 -15.47 -8.00 22.49
C ALA A 78 -15.08 -8.16 21.01
N THR A 79 -14.16 -9.08 20.74
CA THR A 79 -13.59 -9.36 19.42
C THR A 79 -13.33 -10.86 19.32
N ALA A 80 -13.23 -11.38 18.09
CA ALA A 80 -12.81 -12.75 17.89
C ALA A 80 -11.40 -12.94 18.47
N ALA A 81 -11.18 -14.05 19.20
CA ALA A 81 -9.89 -14.34 19.82
C ALA A 81 -8.74 -14.37 18.78
N THR A 82 -9.01 -14.88 17.59
CA THR A 82 -8.07 -14.89 16.47
C THR A 82 -7.67 -13.48 16.01
N LEU A 83 -8.62 -12.55 15.92
CA LEU A 83 -8.34 -11.16 15.56
C LEU A 83 -7.49 -10.46 16.63
N ARG A 84 -7.77 -10.74 17.91
CA ARG A 84 -6.97 -10.22 19.02
C ARG A 84 -5.52 -10.69 18.94
N LEU A 85 -5.31 -12.00 18.77
CA LEU A 85 -3.97 -12.59 18.63
C LEU A 85 -3.24 -12.06 17.38
N ALA A 86 -3.95 -11.91 16.26
CA ALA A 86 -3.40 -11.33 15.04
C ALA A 86 -2.87 -9.90 15.24
N LEU A 87 -3.64 -9.05 15.93
CA LEU A 87 -3.23 -7.68 16.23
C LEU A 87 -2.03 -7.64 17.18
N TRP A 88 -2.03 -8.48 18.21
CA TRP A 88 -0.86 -8.65 19.09
C TRP A 88 0.39 -9.07 18.31
N PHE A 89 0.26 -10.08 17.45
CA PHE A 89 1.36 -10.59 16.65
C PHE A 89 1.94 -9.52 15.71
N VAL A 90 1.08 -8.75 15.01
CA VAL A 90 1.52 -7.65 14.15
C VAL A 90 2.19 -6.53 14.96
N MET A 91 1.72 -6.24 16.17
CA MET A 91 2.33 -5.22 17.04
C MET A 91 3.71 -5.66 17.58
N LEU A 92 3.93 -6.96 17.78
CA LEU A 92 5.21 -7.50 18.26
C LEU A 92 6.25 -7.62 17.14
N THR A 93 5.82 -8.03 15.95
CA THR A 93 6.71 -8.32 14.82
C THR A 93 6.86 -7.15 13.85
N MET A 94 5.92 -6.18 13.88
CA MET A 94 5.88 -5.01 12.99
C MET A 94 5.86 -5.35 11.49
N VAL A 95 5.48 -6.58 11.14
CA VAL A 95 5.31 -7.00 9.75
C VAL A 95 4.13 -6.27 9.09
N ARG A 96 4.16 -6.19 7.77
CA ARG A 96 3.06 -5.58 7.02
C ARG A 96 1.83 -6.48 7.11
N LYS A 97 0.65 -5.86 7.13
CA LYS A 97 -0.65 -6.56 7.10
C LYS A 97 -0.69 -7.68 6.03
N SER A 98 -0.20 -7.40 4.82
CA SER A 98 -0.20 -8.36 3.71
C SER A 98 0.75 -9.53 3.90
N GLU A 99 1.86 -9.33 4.63
CA GLU A 99 2.83 -10.38 4.94
C GLU A 99 2.21 -11.38 5.93
N PHE A 100 1.56 -10.84 6.97
CA PHE A 100 0.85 -11.62 8.00
C PHE A 100 -0.39 -12.35 7.46
N VAL A 101 -1.30 -11.64 6.78
CA VAL A 101 -2.58 -12.23 6.33
C VAL A 101 -2.38 -13.38 5.35
N ASN A 102 -1.30 -13.34 4.56
CA ASN A 102 -0.98 -14.37 3.58
C ASN A 102 0.09 -15.35 4.08
N ALA A 103 0.44 -15.33 5.37
CA ALA A 103 1.45 -16.22 5.93
C ALA A 103 0.97 -17.68 5.86
N THR A 104 1.91 -18.60 5.69
CA THR A 104 1.63 -20.04 5.69
C THR A 104 2.47 -20.74 6.75
N TRP A 105 2.01 -21.89 7.23
CA TRP A 105 2.72 -22.63 8.28
C TRP A 105 4.10 -23.13 7.81
N ASP A 106 4.28 -23.39 6.52
CA ASP A 106 5.55 -23.82 5.92
C ASP A 106 6.65 -22.75 6.01
N GLU A 107 6.28 -21.49 6.27
CA GLU A 107 7.23 -20.39 6.46
C GLU A 107 7.78 -20.31 7.89
N VAL A 108 7.16 -21.03 8.84
CA VAL A 108 7.46 -20.94 10.27
C VAL A 108 8.25 -22.17 10.72
N ASP A 109 9.49 -21.93 11.10
CA ASP A 109 10.34 -22.90 11.79
C ASP A 109 10.15 -22.72 13.29
N PHE A 110 9.33 -23.59 13.89
CA PHE A 110 9.04 -23.57 15.32
C PHE A 110 10.22 -24.01 16.18
N ASP A 111 11.12 -24.84 15.67
CA ASP A 111 12.29 -25.33 16.42
C ASP A 111 13.31 -24.22 16.62
N ASN A 112 13.49 -23.39 15.58
CA ASN A 112 14.40 -22.25 15.63
C ASN A 112 13.71 -20.92 15.98
N ALA A 113 12.40 -20.93 16.22
CA ALA A 113 11.56 -19.74 16.42
C ALA A 113 11.77 -18.68 15.33
N LYS A 114 11.76 -19.10 14.05
CA LYS A 114 11.98 -18.22 12.90
C LYS A 114 10.80 -18.26 11.96
N TRP A 115 10.40 -17.09 11.48
CA TRP A 115 9.44 -16.98 10.39
C TRP A 115 10.09 -16.32 9.18
N THR A 116 10.13 -17.02 8.04
CA THR A 116 10.76 -16.56 6.81
C THR A 116 9.72 -16.23 5.75
N ILE A 117 9.50 -14.93 5.52
CA ILE A 117 8.63 -14.45 4.45
C ILE A 117 9.40 -14.53 3.12
N PRO A 118 8.90 -15.28 2.13
CA PRO A 118 9.58 -15.54 0.87
C PRO A 118 9.70 -14.28 0.01
N LYS A 119 10.77 -14.22 -0.80
CA LYS A 119 11.09 -13.05 -1.65
C LYS A 119 10.00 -12.75 -2.67
N GLU A 120 9.25 -13.76 -3.10
CA GLU A 120 8.15 -13.68 -4.05
C GLU A 120 7.01 -12.81 -3.53
N ARG A 121 6.83 -12.76 -2.20
CA ARG A 121 5.82 -11.91 -1.53
C ARG A 121 6.37 -10.54 -1.13
N MET A 122 7.67 -10.30 -1.31
CA MET A 122 8.35 -9.09 -0.86
C MET A 122 8.53 -8.09 -2.00
N LYS A 123 8.09 -6.84 -1.77
CA LYS A 123 8.19 -5.75 -2.75
C LYS A 123 9.63 -5.48 -3.22
N THR A 124 10.62 -5.76 -2.39
CA THR A 124 12.05 -5.51 -2.64
C THR A 124 12.79 -6.73 -3.18
N GLY A 125 12.11 -7.86 -3.39
CA GLY A 125 12.72 -9.09 -3.91
C GLY A 125 13.72 -9.77 -2.96
N LYS A 126 13.76 -9.38 -1.68
CA LYS A 126 14.59 -10.00 -0.64
C LYS A 126 13.67 -10.67 0.40
N PRO A 127 14.00 -11.88 0.87
CA PRO A 127 13.23 -12.52 1.93
C PRO A 127 13.35 -11.71 3.23
N HIS A 128 12.30 -11.73 4.04
CA HIS A 128 12.29 -11.09 5.36
C HIS A 128 12.20 -12.17 6.43
N VAL A 129 13.17 -12.18 7.34
CA VAL A 129 13.21 -13.13 8.45
C VAL A 129 12.84 -12.40 9.73
N VAL A 130 11.85 -12.92 10.43
CA VAL A 130 11.39 -12.48 11.75
C VAL A 130 11.89 -13.50 12.79
N TYR A 131 12.39 -12.98 13.91
CA TYR A 131 12.90 -13.74 15.05
C TYR A 131 12.05 -13.50 16.30
#